data_AF-A0A8J8WAV8-F1
#
_entry.id   AF-A0A8J8WAV8-F1
#
_cell.length_a   1.000
_cell.length_b   1.000
_cell.length_c   1.000
_cell.angle_alpha   90.00
_cell.angle_beta   90.00
_cell.angle_gamma   90.00
#
_symmetry.space_group_name_H-M   'P 1'
#
loop_
_entity.id
_entity.type
_entity.pdbx_description
1 polymer ?
#
loop_
_entity_poly.entity_id
_entity_poly.type
_entity_poly.pdbx_seq_one_letter_code
_entity_poly.pdbx_strand_id
1 'polypeptide(L)'
;MSSSIHDISGNWIVGPYEGGSDIVRIAIATFIGVAWYNVIELVVLVFITFKRYHGPYFWSMLISSIGILPYSVGYLVKFFGLTSATWLPITLITIGWWTMVTGQSFVLYSRLHLVQENRRILRMVKGMIIANVFLLHVPTTALTFAANLLQTPTAVAGYKVMEKIQLTGFCVQEVIISSFYMWKTNRMLRDNSDPGSRKTVLQLLAVNVSCILMDIALMVIEFNNLYLYQTTLKATLYSVKLKLEIAVLGKLVKIAHQNVFGAHGYGHGQAGGPGHFPSYVDPTLQEGDYRHPGFSAGTSEGSKGLRGPSHTIICDEELR
;
A
#
# COMPACT_ATOMS: atom_id res chain seq x y z
N MET A 1 -19.19 -30.83 37.02
CA MET A 1 -20.00 -30.23 35.95
C MET A 1 -19.10 -30.03 34.75
N SER A 2 -19.15 -30.98 33.82
CA SER A 2 -18.35 -30.99 32.61
C SER A 2 -19.03 -30.06 31.60
N SER A 3 -18.55 -28.82 31.52
CA SER A 3 -18.88 -27.93 30.41
C SER A 3 -18.23 -28.53 29.16
N SER A 4 -19.06 -29.10 28.31
CA SER A 4 -18.72 -29.69 27.02
C SER A 4 -17.77 -28.80 26.23
N ILE A 5 -16.63 -29.36 25.81
CA ILE A 5 -15.59 -28.73 24.98
C ILE A 5 -16.16 -28.17 23.64
N HIS A 6 -17.41 -28.48 23.30
CA HIS A 6 -18.11 -27.96 22.13
C HIS A 6 -18.64 -26.51 22.26
N ASP A 7 -18.83 -25.96 23.47
CA ASP A 7 -19.45 -24.63 23.65
C ASP A 7 -18.47 -23.44 23.61
N ILE A 8 -17.16 -23.70 23.57
CA ILE A 8 -16.15 -22.62 23.53
C ILE A 8 -16.09 -21.97 22.14
N SER A 9 -16.62 -22.65 21.10
CA SER A 9 -16.31 -22.34 19.71
C SER A 9 -17.11 -21.17 19.09
N GLY A 10 -17.98 -20.52 19.87
CA GLY A 10 -18.75 -19.33 19.48
C GLY A 10 -18.77 -18.21 20.51
N ASN A 11 -18.15 -18.39 21.70
CA ASN A 11 -18.37 -17.53 22.87
C ASN A 11 -17.85 -16.09 22.71
N TRP A 12 -17.01 -15.81 21.71
CA TRP A 12 -16.45 -14.47 21.46
C TRP A 12 -16.89 -13.86 20.12
N ILE A 13 -17.69 -14.61 19.36
CA ILE A 13 -18.33 -14.11 18.14
C ILE A 13 -19.44 -13.14 18.52
N VAL A 14 -20.13 -13.40 19.64
CA VAL A 14 -21.22 -12.60 20.18
C VAL A 14 -20.77 -11.99 21.51
N GLY A 15 -21.05 -10.70 21.72
CA GLY A 15 -20.88 -10.07 23.02
C GLY A 15 -19.42 -9.79 23.47
N PRO A 16 -19.25 -9.36 24.73
CA PRO A 16 -17.95 -9.03 25.32
C PRO A 16 -17.14 -10.26 25.73
N TYR A 17 -15.89 -10.05 26.12
CA TYR A 17 -15.05 -11.11 26.67
C TYR A 17 -15.43 -11.40 28.14
N GLU A 18 -16.12 -12.51 28.35
CA GLU A 18 -16.57 -13.04 29.64
C GLU A 18 -15.58 -14.01 30.29
N GLY A 19 -14.42 -14.28 29.67
CA GLY A 19 -13.44 -15.17 30.27
C GLY A 19 -12.79 -14.57 31.51
N GLY A 20 -12.65 -15.36 32.58
CA GLY A 20 -12.05 -14.93 33.86
C GLY A 20 -10.53 -14.77 33.86
N SER A 21 -9.86 -14.90 32.71
CA SER A 21 -8.40 -14.77 32.61
C SER A 21 -7.99 -13.33 32.29
N ASP A 22 -7.34 -12.68 33.26
CA ASP A 22 -6.76 -11.35 33.09
C ASP A 22 -5.66 -11.31 32.02
N ILE A 23 -4.95 -12.43 31.83
CA ILE A 23 -3.91 -12.56 30.80
C ILE A 23 -4.48 -12.27 29.41
N VAL A 24 -5.69 -12.77 29.13
CA VAL A 24 -6.34 -12.59 27.83
C VAL A 24 -6.77 -11.13 27.65
N ARG A 25 -7.28 -10.48 28.70
CA ARG A 25 -7.65 -9.05 28.66
C ARG A 25 -6.44 -8.16 28.41
N ILE A 26 -5.34 -8.43 29.12
CA ILE A 26 -4.06 -7.74 28.94
C ILE A 26 -3.55 -7.97 27.52
N ALA A 27 -3.62 -9.19 26.99
CA ALA A 27 -3.21 -9.49 25.62
C ALA A 27 -4.04 -8.70 24.59
N ILE A 28 -5.37 -8.69 24.72
CA ILE A 28 -6.26 -7.91 23.84
C ILE A 28 -5.88 -6.42 23.88
N ALA A 29 -5.75 -5.83 25.07
CA ALA A 29 -5.37 -4.43 25.25
C ALA A 29 -3.99 -4.13 24.64
N THR A 30 -3.02 -5.03 24.82
CA THR A 30 -1.67 -4.90 24.28
C THR A 30 -1.68 -4.94 22.76
N PHE A 31 -2.37 -5.91 22.13
CA PHE A 31 -2.46 -5.99 20.68
C PHE A 31 -3.15 -4.77 20.07
N ILE A 32 -4.20 -4.24 20.72
CA ILE A 32 -4.86 -3.02 20.25
C ILE A 32 -3.94 -1.82 20.38
N GLY A 33 -3.22 -1.68 21.50
CA GLY A 33 -2.23 -0.61 21.70
C GLY A 33 -1.11 -0.66 20.65
N VAL A 34 -0.58 -1.86 20.36
CA VAL A 34 0.42 -2.07 19.30
C VAL A 34 -0.15 -1.71 17.92
N ALA A 35 -1.39 -2.11 17.63
CA ALA A 35 -2.04 -1.77 16.36
C ALA A 35 -2.18 -0.24 16.20
N TRP A 36 -2.58 0.48 17.26
CA TRP A 36 -2.69 1.95 17.22
C TRP A 36 -1.35 2.63 17.01
N TYR A 37 -0.33 2.23 17.77
CA TYR A 37 1.03 2.72 17.58
C TYR A 37 1.49 2.51 16.12
N ASN A 38 1.31 1.30 15.60
CA ASN A 38 1.70 0.96 14.24
C ASN A 38 0.96 1.79 13.19
N VAL A 39 -0.33 2.07 13.39
CA VAL A 39 -1.13 2.85 12.45
C VAL A 39 -0.76 4.32 12.47
N ILE A 40 -0.54 4.90 13.66
CA ILE A 40 -0.09 6.30 13.77
C ILE A 40 1.26 6.47 13.06
N GLU A 41 2.22 5.59 13.36
CA GLU A 41 3.51 5.58 12.68
C GLU A 41 3.34 5.40 11.17
N LEU A 42 2.47 4.48 10.74
CA LEU A 42 2.21 4.23 9.33
C LEU A 42 1.61 5.44 8.61
N VAL A 43 0.63 6.12 9.20
CA VAL A 43 0.04 7.34 8.63
C VAL A 43 1.11 8.41 8.46
N VAL A 44 1.97 8.62 9.48
CA VAL A 44 3.11 9.54 9.38
C VAL A 44 4.07 9.12 8.25
N LEU A 45 4.42 7.83 8.16
CA LEU A 45 5.28 7.30 7.10
C LEU A 45 4.68 7.49 5.71
N VAL A 46 3.36 7.36 5.55
CA VAL A 46 2.65 7.64 4.29
C VAL A 46 2.87 9.10 3.89
N PHE A 47 2.62 10.06 4.78
CA PHE A 47 2.79 11.48 4.45
C PHE A 47 4.25 11.88 4.17
N ILE A 48 5.23 11.23 4.82
CA ILE A 48 6.66 11.46 4.58
C ILE A 48 7.11 10.85 3.25
N THR A 49 6.59 9.67 2.90
CA THR A 49 7.03 8.93 1.70
C THR A 49 6.48 9.54 0.41
N PHE A 50 5.20 9.97 0.40
CA PHE A 50 4.56 10.49 -0.80
C PHE A 50 4.83 11.99 -0.97
N LYS A 51 5.46 12.36 -2.08
CA LYS A 51 5.64 13.77 -2.48
C LYS A 51 4.41 14.38 -3.17
N ARG A 52 3.48 13.53 -3.66
CA ARG A 52 2.24 13.95 -4.35
C ARG A 52 1.06 13.12 -3.86
N TYR A 53 0.01 13.78 -3.37
CA TYR A 53 -1.13 13.17 -2.67
C TYR A 53 -2.36 12.85 -3.58
N HIS A 54 -2.16 12.72 -4.89
CA HIS A 54 -3.27 12.54 -5.85
C HIS A 54 -3.38 11.13 -6.47
N GLY A 55 -2.40 10.25 -6.23
CA GLY A 55 -2.37 8.93 -6.87
C GLY A 55 -3.33 7.93 -6.20
N PRO A 56 -3.93 6.99 -6.96
CA PRO A 56 -4.76 5.92 -6.38
C PRO A 56 -3.99 5.06 -5.39
N TYR A 57 -2.67 4.92 -5.59
CA TYR A 57 -1.77 4.26 -4.65
C TYR A 57 -1.79 4.95 -3.28
N PHE A 58 -1.57 6.28 -3.23
CA PHE A 58 -1.58 7.06 -2.00
C PHE A 58 -2.92 6.93 -1.26
N TRP A 59 -4.03 7.14 -1.96
CA TRP A 59 -5.36 7.05 -1.34
C TRP A 59 -5.67 5.63 -0.85
N SER A 60 -5.33 4.59 -1.60
CA SER A 60 -5.53 3.20 -1.17
C SER A 60 -4.73 2.87 0.10
N MET A 61 -3.48 3.33 0.18
CA MET A 61 -2.63 3.12 1.34
C MET A 61 -3.14 3.89 2.56
N LEU A 62 -3.50 5.17 2.38
CA LEU A 62 -4.02 6.02 3.46
C LEU A 62 -5.35 5.49 4.01
N ILE A 63 -6.31 5.19 3.13
CA ILE A 63 -7.62 4.64 3.52
C ILE A 63 -7.45 3.29 4.23
N SER A 64 -6.57 2.42 3.71
CA SER A 64 -6.27 1.14 4.35
C SER A 64 -5.66 1.31 5.75
N SER A 65 -4.81 2.33 5.92
CA SER A 65 -4.13 2.61 7.20
C SER A 65 -5.13 3.13 8.22
N ILE A 66 -5.93 4.13 7.83
CA ILE A 66 -6.95 4.74 8.69
C ILE A 66 -8.02 3.71 9.07
N GLY A 67 -8.39 2.80 8.17
CA GLY A 67 -9.37 1.74 8.42
C GLY A 67 -9.03 0.80 9.59
N ILE A 68 -7.74 0.65 9.90
CA ILE A 68 -7.30 -0.16 11.06
C ILE A 68 -7.76 0.49 12.37
N LEU A 69 -7.86 1.83 12.46
CA LEU A 69 -8.31 2.52 13.69
C LEU A 69 -9.73 2.16 14.10
N PRO A 70 -10.80 2.40 13.31
CA PRO A 70 -12.16 2.03 13.68
C PRO A 70 -12.32 0.52 13.85
N TYR A 71 -11.55 -0.29 13.09
CA TYR A 71 -11.52 -1.74 13.30
C TYR A 71 -11.03 -2.11 14.71
N SER A 72 -9.88 -1.57 15.13
CA SER A 72 -9.31 -1.81 16.46
C SER A 72 -10.15 -1.21 17.58
N VAL A 73 -10.68 0.01 17.41
CA VAL A 73 -11.59 0.67 18.37
C VAL A 73 -12.86 -0.16 18.55
N GLY A 74 -13.46 -0.63 17.46
CA GLY A 74 -14.69 -1.41 17.52
C GLY A 74 -14.51 -2.73 18.27
N TYR A 75 -13.39 -3.43 18.06
CA TYR A 75 -13.06 -4.62 18.86
C TYR A 75 -12.73 -4.31 20.32
N LEU A 76 -12.08 -3.18 20.61
CA LEU A 76 -11.85 -2.72 21.98
C LEU A 76 -13.18 -2.54 22.72
N VAL A 77 -14.09 -1.76 22.13
CA VAL A 77 -15.42 -1.48 22.69
C VAL A 77 -16.22 -2.77 22.84
N LYS A 78 -16.16 -3.66 21.85
CA LYS A 78 -16.83 -4.97 21.89
C LYS A 78 -16.31 -5.83 23.04
N PHE A 79 -15.01 -6.13 23.07
CA PHE A 79 -14.45 -7.10 24.02
C PHE A 79 -14.46 -6.61 25.47
N PHE A 80 -14.33 -5.30 25.70
CA PHE A 80 -14.41 -4.72 27.05
C PHE A 80 -15.83 -4.36 27.49
N GLY A 81 -16.85 -4.55 26.63
CA GLY A 81 -18.24 -4.24 26.99
C GLY A 81 -18.46 -2.76 27.34
N LEU A 82 -17.73 -1.84 26.69
CA LEU A 82 -17.74 -0.42 27.05
C LEU A 82 -19.04 0.31 26.72
N THR A 83 -19.95 -0.33 26.00
CA THR A 83 -21.25 0.26 25.63
C THR A 83 -22.35 -0.81 25.65
N SER A 84 -23.55 -0.40 26.04
CA SER A 84 -24.77 -1.20 25.91
C SER A 84 -25.32 -1.22 24.48
N ALA A 85 -24.90 -0.29 23.63
CA ALA A 85 -25.33 -0.19 22.24
C ALA A 85 -24.54 -1.16 21.35
N THR A 86 -24.97 -2.42 21.26
CA THR A 86 -24.26 -3.49 20.52
C THR A 86 -24.01 -3.16 19.04
N TRP A 87 -24.87 -2.35 18.40
CA TRP A 87 -24.73 -1.96 16.99
C TRP A 87 -23.50 -1.05 16.74
N LEU A 88 -23.07 -0.26 17.73
CA LEU A 88 -22.00 0.72 17.58
C LEU A 88 -20.62 0.05 17.33
N PRO A 89 -20.13 -0.88 18.18
CA PRO A 89 -18.86 -1.55 17.92
C PRO A 89 -18.89 -2.38 16.63
N ILE A 90 -20.02 -3.02 16.30
CA ILE A 90 -20.16 -3.79 15.06
C ILE A 90 -20.02 -2.89 13.83
N THR A 91 -20.64 -1.71 13.86
CA THR A 91 -20.57 -0.74 12.76
C THR A 91 -19.14 -0.22 12.59
N LEU A 92 -18.44 0.10 13.68
CA LEU A 92 -17.03 0.50 13.65
C LEU A 92 -16.12 -0.60 13.09
N ILE A 93 -16.29 -1.85 13.57
CA ILE A 93 -15.58 -3.02 13.05
C ILE A 93 -15.83 -3.16 11.54
N THR A 94 -17.08 -3.04 11.11
CA THR A 94 -17.46 -3.22 9.70
C THR A 94 -16.83 -2.16 8.81
N ILE A 95 -16.96 -0.87 9.16
CA ILE A 95 -16.39 0.23 8.38
C ILE A 95 -14.86 0.10 8.31
N GLY A 96 -14.22 -0.18 9.44
CA GLY A 96 -12.78 -0.36 9.50
C GLY A 96 -12.32 -1.57 8.68
N TRP A 97 -13.02 -2.69 8.79
CA TRP A 97 -12.71 -3.90 8.05
C TRP A 97 -12.85 -3.70 6.52
N TRP A 98 -13.91 -3.06 6.05
CA TRP A 98 -14.11 -2.77 4.64
C TRP A 98 -12.97 -1.91 4.08
N THR A 99 -12.70 -0.78 4.72
CA THR A 99 -11.67 0.16 4.30
C THR A 99 -10.27 -0.44 4.37
N MET A 100 -9.97 -1.21 5.42
CA MET A 100 -8.70 -1.92 5.61
C MET A 100 -8.47 -2.99 4.53
N VAL A 101 -9.41 -3.92 4.34
CA VAL A 101 -9.21 -5.06 3.43
C VAL A 101 -9.31 -4.66 1.96
N THR A 102 -10.29 -3.84 1.61
CA THR A 102 -10.41 -3.33 0.24
C THR A 102 -9.25 -2.39 -0.09
N GLY A 103 -8.85 -1.53 0.86
CA GLY A 103 -7.70 -0.63 0.70
C GLY A 103 -6.42 -1.39 0.36
N GLN A 104 -6.08 -2.45 1.12
CA GLN A 104 -4.95 -3.33 0.79
C GLN A 104 -5.01 -3.93 -0.60
N SER A 105 -6.18 -4.41 -1.00
CA SER A 105 -6.38 -5.00 -2.33
C SER A 105 -6.03 -4.00 -3.43
N PHE A 106 -6.43 -2.73 -3.24
CA PHE A 106 -6.09 -1.64 -4.15
C PHE A 106 -4.62 -1.19 -4.07
N VAL A 107 -3.97 -1.32 -2.91
CA VAL A 107 -2.53 -1.10 -2.77
C VAL A 107 -1.76 -2.10 -3.63
N LEU A 108 -2.05 -3.40 -3.49
CA LEU A 108 -1.45 -4.46 -4.29
C LEU A 108 -1.75 -4.29 -5.80
N TYR A 109 -2.99 -3.92 -6.13
CA TYR A 109 -3.37 -3.58 -7.51
C TYR A 109 -2.56 -2.41 -8.07
N SER A 110 -2.39 -1.35 -7.28
CA SER A 110 -1.65 -0.15 -7.70
C SER A 110 -0.18 -0.45 -7.97
N ARG A 111 0.44 -1.36 -7.20
CA ARG A 111 1.78 -1.86 -7.51
C ARG A 111 1.83 -2.65 -8.81
N LEU A 112 0.90 -3.58 -8.97
CA LEU A 112 0.82 -4.39 -10.17
C LEU A 112 0.66 -3.47 -11.39
N HIS A 113 -0.13 -2.40 -11.27
CA HIS A 113 -0.31 -1.39 -12.32
C HIS A 113 1.00 -0.70 -12.72
N LEU A 114 1.93 -0.47 -11.77
CA LEU A 114 3.23 0.16 -12.06
C LEU A 114 4.18 -0.77 -12.81
N VAL A 115 4.04 -2.09 -12.66
CA VAL A 115 4.97 -3.09 -13.22
C VAL A 115 4.40 -3.80 -14.45
N GLN A 116 3.07 -3.91 -14.55
CA GLN A 116 2.38 -4.66 -15.59
C GLN A 116 1.76 -3.73 -16.65
N GLU A 117 2.22 -3.86 -17.89
CA GLU A 117 1.73 -3.06 -19.02
C GLU A 117 0.42 -3.62 -19.60
N ASN A 118 0.18 -4.94 -19.43
CA ASN A 118 -0.97 -5.61 -20.04
C ASN A 118 -2.29 -5.20 -19.36
N ARG A 119 -3.01 -4.25 -19.99
CA ARG A 119 -4.30 -3.73 -19.54
C ARG A 119 -5.38 -4.81 -19.36
N ARG A 120 -5.31 -5.97 -20.03
CA ARG A 120 -6.27 -7.06 -19.85
C ARG A 120 -6.14 -7.68 -18.45
N ILE A 121 -4.92 -7.98 -18.02
CA ILE A 121 -4.65 -8.54 -16.69
C ILE A 121 -5.09 -7.55 -15.61
N LEU A 122 -4.74 -6.27 -15.76
CA LEU A 122 -5.17 -5.23 -14.83
C LEU A 122 -6.70 -5.14 -14.71
N ARG A 123 -7.43 -5.19 -15.83
CA ARG A 123 -8.90 -5.17 -15.81
C ARG A 123 -9.49 -6.41 -15.13
N MET A 124 -8.92 -7.59 -15.39
CA MET A 124 -9.35 -8.83 -14.72
C MET A 124 -9.12 -8.77 -13.21
N VAL A 125 -7.95 -8.30 -12.77
CA VAL A 125 -7.64 -8.15 -11.34
C VAL A 125 -8.56 -7.12 -10.68
N LYS A 126 -8.79 -5.96 -11.32
CA LYS A 126 -9.74 -4.97 -10.81
C LYS A 126 -11.16 -5.54 -10.72
N GLY A 127 -11.59 -6.30 -11.73
CA GLY A 127 -12.88 -6.99 -11.74
C GLY A 127 -13.00 -7.99 -10.60
N MET A 128 -11.96 -8.78 -10.32
CA MET A 128 -11.91 -9.72 -9.19
C MET A 128 -12.05 -9.00 -7.84
N ILE A 129 -11.32 -7.88 -7.63
CA ILE A 129 -11.42 -7.09 -6.39
C ILE A 129 -12.86 -6.59 -6.20
N ILE A 130 -13.47 -6.04 -7.25
CA ILE A 130 -14.85 -5.53 -7.20
C ILE A 130 -15.84 -6.66 -6.92
N ALA A 131 -15.70 -7.81 -7.58
CA ALA A 131 -16.56 -8.98 -7.36
C ALA A 131 -16.47 -9.47 -5.91
N ASN A 132 -15.27 -9.51 -5.31
CA ASN A 132 -15.09 -9.91 -3.92
C ASN A 132 -15.75 -8.95 -2.91
N VAL A 133 -15.91 -7.67 -3.26
CA VAL A 133 -16.72 -6.76 -2.43
C VAL A 133 -18.17 -7.26 -2.33
N PHE A 134 -18.78 -7.62 -3.46
CA PHE A 134 -20.16 -8.10 -3.45
C PHE A 134 -20.29 -9.52 -2.89
N LEU A 135 -19.34 -10.41 -3.20
CA LEU A 135 -19.40 -11.81 -2.83
C LEU A 135 -18.94 -12.09 -1.39
N LEU A 136 -18.00 -11.31 -0.87
CA LEU A 136 -17.39 -11.54 0.44
C LEU A 136 -17.76 -10.44 1.44
N HIS A 137 -17.65 -9.16 1.09
CA HIS A 137 -17.95 -8.08 2.06
C HIS A 137 -19.43 -8.03 2.44
N VAL A 138 -20.35 -8.07 1.47
CA VAL A 138 -21.78 -7.92 1.74
C VAL A 138 -22.35 -9.08 2.59
N PRO A 139 -22.15 -10.36 2.24
CA PRO A 139 -22.72 -11.46 3.02
C PRO A 139 -22.09 -11.58 4.40
N THR A 140 -20.77 -11.36 4.54
CA THR A 140 -20.13 -11.31 5.85
C THR A 140 -20.77 -10.24 6.72
N THR A 141 -20.95 -9.03 6.19
CA THR A 141 -21.52 -7.91 6.96
C THR A 141 -22.92 -8.26 7.45
N ALA A 142 -23.79 -8.75 6.57
CA ALA A 142 -25.14 -9.17 6.94
C ALA A 142 -25.12 -10.24 8.06
N LEU A 143 -24.24 -11.24 7.95
CA LEU A 143 -24.09 -12.29 8.95
C LEU A 143 -23.44 -11.80 10.25
N THR A 144 -22.54 -10.83 10.21
CA THR A 144 -21.95 -10.22 11.42
C THR A 144 -23.02 -9.52 12.24
N PHE A 145 -23.85 -8.70 11.59
CA PHE A 145 -24.96 -8.02 12.25
C PHE A 145 -26.00 -9.03 12.74
N ALA A 146 -26.39 -10.01 11.93
CA ALA A 146 -27.34 -11.05 12.34
C ALA A 146 -26.83 -11.84 13.56
N ALA A 147 -25.56 -12.28 13.54
CA ALA A 147 -24.98 -13.05 14.64
C ALA A 147 -24.94 -12.28 15.95
N ASN A 148 -24.65 -10.97 15.92
CA ASN A 148 -24.50 -10.18 17.14
C ASN A 148 -25.82 -9.55 17.64
N LEU A 149 -26.77 -9.22 16.75
CA LEU A 149 -28.04 -8.60 17.11
C LEU A 149 -29.15 -9.63 17.37
N LEU A 150 -29.25 -10.68 16.56
CA LEU A 150 -30.28 -11.71 16.72
C LEU A 150 -29.83 -12.83 17.69
N GLN A 151 -28.52 -13.06 17.78
CA GLN A 151 -27.90 -14.05 18.68
C GLN A 151 -28.46 -15.48 18.52
N THR A 152 -29.03 -15.78 17.36
CA THR A 152 -29.56 -17.13 17.10
C THR A 152 -28.41 -18.08 16.76
N PRO A 153 -28.50 -19.37 17.17
CA PRO A 153 -27.48 -20.37 16.84
C PRO A 153 -27.22 -20.49 15.33
N THR A 154 -28.28 -20.32 14.52
CA THR A 154 -28.19 -20.35 13.06
C THR A 154 -27.41 -19.17 12.48
N ALA A 155 -27.60 -17.96 13.02
CA ALA A 155 -26.86 -16.78 12.58
C ALA A 155 -25.37 -16.88 12.96
N VAL A 156 -25.06 -17.36 14.16
CA VAL A 156 -23.68 -17.57 14.62
C VAL A 156 -22.97 -18.65 13.79
N ALA A 157 -23.64 -19.78 13.54
CA ALA A 157 -23.12 -20.84 12.68
C ALA A 157 -22.88 -20.35 11.24
N GLY A 158 -23.83 -19.57 10.69
CA GLY A 158 -23.70 -18.95 9.37
C GLY A 158 -22.50 -18.01 9.29
N TYR A 159 -22.33 -17.12 10.28
CA TYR A 159 -21.16 -16.23 10.34
C TYR A 159 -19.85 -17.00 10.41
N LYS A 160 -19.77 -18.07 11.21
CA LYS A 160 -18.56 -18.89 11.34
C LYS A 160 -18.13 -19.57 10.04
N VAL A 161 -19.09 -20.03 9.23
CA VAL A 161 -18.80 -20.59 7.91
C VAL A 161 -18.38 -19.48 6.94
N MET A 162 -19.13 -18.39 6.90
CA MET A 162 -18.83 -17.25 6.04
C MET A 162 -17.46 -16.64 6.34
N GLU A 163 -17.07 -16.58 7.62
CA GLU A 163 -15.77 -16.06 8.06
C GLU A 163 -14.60 -16.83 7.45
N LYS A 164 -14.69 -18.16 7.40
CA LYS A 164 -13.70 -19.01 6.73
C LYS A 164 -13.69 -18.76 5.23
N ILE A 165 -14.87 -18.69 4.60
CA ILE A 165 -15.01 -18.43 3.16
C ILE A 165 -14.37 -17.09 2.78
N GLN A 166 -14.67 -16.00 3.50
CA GLN A 166 -14.10 -14.70 3.19
C GLN A 166 -12.58 -14.67 3.38
N LEU A 167 -12.05 -15.31 4.42
CA LEU A 167 -10.61 -15.28 4.71
C LEU A 167 -9.86 -16.05 3.64
N THR A 168 -10.38 -17.21 3.23
CA THR A 168 -9.85 -17.95 2.08
C THR A 168 -9.99 -17.13 0.79
N GLY A 169 -11.13 -16.50 0.54
CA GLY A 169 -11.38 -15.69 -0.67
C GLY A 169 -10.43 -14.51 -0.81
N PHE A 170 -10.22 -13.73 0.25
CA PHE A 170 -9.24 -12.63 0.26
C PHE A 170 -7.81 -13.13 0.16
N CYS A 171 -7.45 -14.23 0.84
CA CYS A 171 -6.12 -14.83 0.71
C CYS A 171 -5.85 -15.28 -0.73
N VAL A 172 -6.80 -15.95 -1.39
CA VAL A 172 -6.68 -16.37 -2.79
C VAL A 172 -6.52 -15.14 -3.68
N GLN A 173 -7.29 -14.07 -3.44
CA GLN A 173 -7.14 -12.81 -4.16
C GLN A 173 -5.73 -12.22 -4.03
N GLU A 174 -5.20 -12.14 -2.80
CA GLU A 174 -3.86 -11.61 -2.54
C GLU A 174 -2.76 -12.47 -3.19
N VAL A 175 -2.90 -13.81 -3.14
CA VAL A 175 -1.99 -14.74 -3.81
C VAL A 175 -2.03 -14.58 -5.33
N ILE A 176 -3.21 -14.40 -5.94
CA ILE A 176 -3.34 -14.17 -7.39
C ILE A 176 -2.64 -12.86 -7.78
N ILE A 177 -2.92 -11.76 -7.08
CA ILE A 177 -2.30 -10.45 -7.39
C ILE A 177 -0.79 -10.52 -7.22
N SER A 178 -0.33 -11.13 -6.12
CA SER A 178 1.09 -11.31 -5.83
C SER A 178 1.76 -12.19 -6.87
N SER A 179 1.11 -13.25 -7.35
CA SER A 179 1.66 -14.14 -8.39
C SER A 179 1.85 -13.43 -9.72
N PHE A 180 0.88 -12.62 -10.17
CA PHE A 180 1.03 -11.81 -11.37
C PHE A 180 2.16 -10.79 -11.25
N TYR A 181 2.30 -10.17 -10.07
CA TYR A 181 3.40 -9.26 -9.78
C TYR A 181 4.75 -10.00 -9.87
N MET A 182 4.90 -11.10 -9.14
CA MET A 182 6.14 -11.90 -9.10
C MET A 182 6.53 -12.42 -10.48
N TRP A 183 5.57 -12.89 -11.28
CA TRP A 183 5.84 -13.36 -12.64
C TRP A 183 6.45 -12.28 -13.53
N LYS A 184 5.88 -11.07 -13.53
CA LYS A 184 6.39 -9.95 -14.33
C LYS A 184 7.73 -9.45 -13.78
N THR A 185 7.87 -9.33 -12.46
CA THR A 185 9.14 -8.93 -11.82
C THR A 185 10.26 -9.95 -12.09
N ASN A 186 10.00 -11.25 -12.05
CA ASN A 186 11.00 -12.28 -12.34
C ASN A 186 11.42 -12.29 -13.82
N ARG A 187 10.50 -11.98 -14.73
CA ARG A 187 10.83 -11.78 -16.14
C ARG A 187 11.76 -10.57 -16.33
N MET A 188 11.43 -9.44 -15.70
CA MET A 188 12.32 -8.26 -15.71
C MET A 188 13.69 -8.58 -15.10
N LEU A 189 13.75 -9.44 -14.09
CA LEU A 189 15.02 -9.87 -13.48
C LEU A 189 15.87 -10.72 -14.42
N ARG A 190 15.25 -11.62 -15.18
CA ARG A 190 15.93 -12.47 -16.16
C ARG A 190 16.50 -11.65 -17.31
N ASP A 191 15.80 -10.60 -17.71
CA ASP A 191 16.17 -9.74 -18.83
C ASP A 191 17.22 -8.68 -18.42
N ASN A 192 17.42 -8.42 -17.12
CA ASN A 192 18.43 -7.48 -16.60
C ASN A 192 19.71 -8.19 -16.15
N SER A 193 20.85 -7.85 -16.76
CA SER A 193 22.15 -8.47 -16.45
C SER A 193 22.91 -7.85 -15.27
N ASP A 194 22.41 -6.76 -14.66
CA ASP A 194 23.09 -6.09 -13.55
C ASP A 194 22.94 -6.86 -12.20
N PRO A 195 24.05 -7.30 -11.57
CA PRO A 195 24.03 -8.00 -10.28
C PRO A 195 23.46 -7.15 -9.12
N GLY A 196 23.60 -5.82 -9.17
CA GLY A 196 23.13 -4.90 -8.12
C GLY A 196 21.60 -4.78 -8.10
N SER A 197 21.01 -4.53 -9.27
CA SER A 197 19.57 -4.57 -9.51
C SER A 197 18.97 -5.93 -9.10
N ARG A 198 19.69 -7.03 -9.40
CA ARG A 198 19.21 -8.38 -9.08
C ARG A 198 19.02 -8.64 -7.58
N LYS A 199 19.95 -8.19 -6.74
CA LYS A 199 19.83 -8.31 -5.27
C LYS A 199 18.62 -7.52 -4.76
N THR A 200 18.41 -6.32 -5.30
CA THR A 200 17.30 -5.46 -4.86
C THR A 200 15.95 -6.04 -5.28
N VAL A 201 15.84 -6.57 -6.50
CA VAL A 201 14.63 -7.26 -6.99
C VAL A 201 14.33 -8.52 -6.16
N LEU A 202 15.36 -9.28 -5.76
CA LEU A 202 15.16 -10.43 -4.87
C LEU A 202 14.67 -10.01 -3.48
N GLN A 203 15.15 -8.89 -2.93
CA GLN A 203 14.62 -8.33 -1.68
C GLN A 203 13.16 -7.90 -1.83
N LEU A 204 12.79 -7.30 -2.98
CA LEU A 204 11.39 -6.98 -3.28
C LEU A 204 10.53 -8.24 -3.33
N LEU A 205 11.04 -9.33 -3.91
CA LEU A 205 10.36 -10.62 -3.94
C LEU A 205 10.14 -11.18 -2.53
N ALA A 206 11.18 -11.14 -1.69
CA ALA A 206 11.11 -11.64 -0.30
C ALA A 206 10.01 -10.95 0.53
N VAL A 207 9.84 -9.63 0.37
CA VAL A 207 8.78 -8.90 1.06
C VAL A 207 7.37 -9.34 0.62
N ASN A 208 7.17 -9.61 -0.68
CA ASN A 208 5.88 -10.11 -1.17
C ASN A 208 5.58 -11.51 -0.65
N VAL A 209 6.59 -12.38 -0.61
CA VAL A 209 6.45 -13.71 -0.01
C VAL A 209 6.09 -13.61 1.48
N SER A 210 6.69 -12.68 2.22
CA SER A 210 6.32 -12.48 3.63
C SER A 210 4.85 -12.07 3.81
N CYS A 211 4.28 -11.27 2.90
CA CYS A 211 2.85 -10.93 2.95
C CYS A 211 1.95 -12.17 2.78
N ILE A 212 2.29 -13.05 1.83
CA ILE A 212 1.57 -14.31 1.60
C ILE A 212 1.65 -15.21 2.84
N LEU A 213 2.81 -15.31 3.47
CA LEU A 213 2.98 -16.09 4.71
C LEU A 213 2.12 -15.53 5.85
N MET A 214 1.98 -14.21 5.97
CA MET A 214 1.10 -13.58 6.96
C MET A 214 -0.37 -13.92 6.72
N ASP A 215 -0.82 -14.04 5.46
CA ASP A 215 -2.19 -14.48 5.15
C ASP A 215 -2.44 -15.93 5.52
N ILE A 216 -1.48 -16.80 5.20
CA ILE A 216 -1.55 -18.22 5.58
C ILE A 216 -1.59 -18.34 7.11
N ALA A 217 -0.80 -17.54 7.84
CA ALA A 217 -0.85 -17.53 9.30
C ALA A 217 -2.23 -17.14 9.84
N LEU A 218 -2.86 -16.08 9.29
CA LEU A 218 -4.23 -15.71 9.66
C LEU A 218 -5.24 -16.82 9.36
N MET A 219 -5.08 -17.49 8.22
CA MET A 219 -5.93 -18.62 7.84
C MET A 219 -5.77 -19.79 8.82
N VAL A 220 -4.55 -20.18 9.16
CA VAL A 220 -4.31 -21.27 10.12
C VAL A 220 -4.96 -20.98 11.47
N ILE A 221 -4.84 -19.75 11.98
CA ILE A 221 -5.46 -19.36 13.26
C ILE A 221 -6.99 -19.46 13.18
N GLU A 222 -7.60 -18.99 12.08
CA GLU A 222 -9.04 -19.08 11.88
C GLU A 222 -9.53 -20.52 11.78
N PHE A 223 -8.83 -21.39 11.06
CA PHE A 223 -9.23 -22.79 10.91
C PHE A 223 -9.12 -23.58 12.22
N ASN A 224 -8.28 -23.11 13.15
CA ASN A 224 -8.25 -23.58 14.54
C ASN A 224 -9.38 -22.99 15.42
N ASN A 225 -10.29 -22.21 14.85
CA ASN A 225 -11.42 -21.52 15.52
C ASN A 225 -10.97 -20.56 16.62
N LEU A 226 -9.77 -19.96 16.49
CA LEU A 226 -9.20 -19.03 17.45
C LEU A 226 -9.63 -17.58 17.13
N TYR A 227 -10.94 -17.32 17.12
CA TYR A 227 -11.55 -16.03 16.70
C TYR A 227 -10.93 -14.80 17.39
N LEU A 228 -10.72 -14.87 18.70
CA LEU A 228 -10.15 -13.76 19.47
C LEU A 228 -8.75 -13.38 18.98
N TYR A 229 -7.88 -14.37 18.80
CA TYR A 229 -6.52 -14.17 18.33
C TYR A 229 -6.51 -13.76 16.85
N GLN A 230 -7.37 -14.36 16.04
CA GLN A 230 -7.54 -14.03 14.63
C GLN A 230 -7.85 -12.54 14.44
N THR A 231 -8.85 -12.04 15.16
CA THR A 231 -9.37 -10.67 14.97
C THR A 231 -8.40 -9.61 15.45
N THR A 232 -7.71 -9.86 16.57
CA THR A 232 -6.68 -8.96 17.13
C THR A 232 -5.40 -8.97 16.31
N LEU A 233 -4.91 -10.14 15.88
CA LEU A 233 -3.72 -10.25 15.02
C LEU A 233 -3.96 -9.70 13.62
N LYS A 234 -5.18 -9.75 13.09
CA LYS A 234 -5.53 -9.19 11.77
C LYS A 234 -5.13 -7.72 11.70
N ALA A 235 -5.51 -6.88 12.66
CA ALA A 235 -5.15 -5.45 12.66
C ALA A 235 -3.63 -5.24 12.56
N THR A 236 -2.87 -5.96 13.39
CA THR A 236 -1.40 -5.87 13.44
C THR A 236 -0.78 -6.32 12.12
N LEU A 237 -1.18 -7.48 11.59
CA LEU A 237 -0.63 -8.00 10.34
C LEU A 237 -0.94 -7.10 9.14
N TYR A 238 -2.14 -6.52 9.08
CA TYR A 238 -2.48 -5.54 8.05
C TYR A 238 -1.63 -4.27 8.15
N SER A 239 -1.32 -3.79 9.36
CA SER A 239 -0.41 -2.65 9.54
C SER A 239 1.03 -2.98 9.07
N VAL A 240 1.52 -4.20 9.36
CA VAL A 240 2.83 -4.67 8.92
C VAL A 240 2.89 -4.80 7.40
N LYS A 241 1.85 -5.34 6.77
CA LYS A 241 1.74 -5.40 5.30
C LYS A 241 1.90 -4.02 4.65
N LEU A 242 1.28 -2.97 5.19
CA LEU A 242 1.42 -1.61 4.65
C LEU A 242 2.82 -1.03 4.88
N LYS A 243 3.46 -1.31 6.03
CA LYS A 243 4.86 -0.89 6.26
C LYS A 243 5.82 -1.55 5.28
N LEU A 244 5.64 -2.85 5.07
CA LEU A 244 6.39 -3.63 4.07
C LEU A 244 6.20 -3.07 2.66
N GLU A 245 4.98 -2.64 2.35
CA GLU A 245 4.66 -2.01 1.08
C GLU A 245 5.43 -0.70 0.85
N ILE A 246 5.45 0.18 1.85
CA ILE A 246 6.23 1.42 1.81
C ILE A 246 7.71 1.13 1.62
N ALA A 247 8.24 0.12 2.32
CA ALA A 247 9.63 -0.29 2.20
C ALA A 247 9.96 -0.80 0.78
N VAL A 248 9.04 -1.52 0.14
CA VAL A 248 9.14 -1.97 -1.25
C VAL A 248 9.15 -0.77 -2.21
N LEU A 249 8.22 0.18 -2.05
CA LEU A 249 8.16 1.38 -2.88
C LEU A 249 9.47 2.19 -2.82
N GLY A 250 10.02 2.40 -1.62
CA GLY A 250 11.27 3.12 -1.43
C GLY A 250 12.47 2.49 -2.16
N LYS A 251 12.47 1.16 -2.33
CA LYS A 251 13.51 0.45 -3.09
C LYS A 251 13.27 0.50 -4.60
N LEU A 252 12.01 0.43 -5.05
CA LEU A 252 11.64 0.55 -6.47
C LEU A 252 12.06 1.91 -7.06
N VAL A 253 11.82 3.00 -6.34
CA VAL A 253 12.21 4.36 -6.78
C VAL A 253 13.73 4.49 -6.92
N LYS A 254 14.49 3.92 -5.99
CA LYS A 254 15.97 3.92 -6.05
C LYS A 254 16.49 3.19 -7.29
N ILE A 255 15.92 2.03 -7.63
CA ILE A 255 16.30 1.28 -8.84
C ILE A 255 15.98 2.10 -10.10
N ALA A 256 14.79 2.71 -10.18
CA ALA A 256 14.40 3.51 -11.34
C ALA A 256 15.37 4.67 -11.59
N HIS A 257 15.78 5.38 -10.54
CA HIS A 257 16.80 6.44 -10.67
C HIS A 257 18.18 5.88 -11.04
N GLN A 258 18.62 4.78 -10.43
CA GLN A 258 19.93 4.18 -10.72
C GLN A 258 20.05 3.68 -12.17
N ASN A 259 18.99 3.10 -12.74
CA ASN A 259 18.99 2.67 -14.14
C ASN A 259 19.05 3.85 -15.12
N VAL A 260 18.45 5.00 -14.77
CA VAL A 260 18.53 6.24 -15.58
C VAL A 260 19.92 6.87 -15.53
N PHE A 261 20.55 6.94 -14.35
CA PHE A 261 21.91 7.47 -14.21
C PHE A 261 23.00 6.49 -14.71
N GLY A 262 22.79 5.18 -14.61
CA GLY A 262 23.72 4.16 -15.12
C GLY A 262 23.73 4.05 -16.65
N ALA A 263 22.59 4.28 -17.30
CA ALA A 263 22.50 4.30 -18.77
C ALA A 263 23.24 5.49 -19.41
N HIS A 264 23.41 6.60 -18.69
CA HIS A 264 24.21 7.75 -19.14
C HIS A 264 25.70 7.66 -18.77
N GLY A 265 26.11 6.69 -17.94
CA GLY A 265 27.51 6.53 -17.51
C GLY A 265 28.36 5.58 -18.35
N TYR A 266 27.76 4.85 -19.31
CA TYR A 266 28.43 3.85 -20.14
C TYR A 266 28.25 4.11 -21.65
N GLY A 267 28.22 5.38 -22.03
CA GLY A 267 28.17 5.82 -23.42
C GLY A 267 29.23 6.87 -23.71
N HIS A 268 30.27 6.46 -24.45
CA HIS A 268 31.18 7.30 -25.23
C HIS A 268 32.29 8.11 -24.52
N GLY A 269 33.50 7.54 -24.58
CA GLY A 269 34.61 8.32 -25.10
C GLY A 269 34.38 8.58 -26.59
N GLN A 270 34.01 9.80 -26.97
CA GLN A 270 34.41 10.43 -28.23
C GLN A 270 34.02 11.92 -28.19
N ALA A 271 34.93 12.73 -28.69
CA ALA A 271 34.86 14.18 -28.72
C ALA A 271 33.70 14.73 -29.58
N GLY A 272 33.16 15.88 -29.16
CA GLY A 272 32.64 16.90 -30.07
C GLY A 272 31.13 17.18 -30.02
N GLY A 273 30.76 18.34 -29.46
CA GLY A 273 29.50 19.04 -29.74
C GLY A 273 28.62 19.30 -28.50
N PRO A 274 28.22 20.56 -28.20
CA PRO A 274 27.30 20.84 -27.10
C PRO A 274 25.90 20.34 -27.49
N GLY A 275 25.46 19.27 -26.82
CA GLY A 275 24.12 18.75 -26.94
C GLY A 275 23.09 19.77 -26.46
N HIS A 276 22.06 20.00 -27.27
CA HIS A 276 20.93 20.85 -26.91
C HIS A 276 20.07 20.17 -25.84
N PHE A 277 20.12 20.68 -24.61
CA PHE A 277 19.25 20.26 -23.52
C PHE A 277 17.91 21.01 -23.57
N PRO A 278 16.78 20.41 -23.19
CA PRO A 278 15.57 21.15 -22.87
C PRO A 278 15.84 22.12 -21.71
N SER A 279 15.47 23.39 -21.87
CA SER A 279 15.80 24.51 -20.96
C SER A 279 15.51 24.31 -19.46
N TYR A 280 14.70 23.34 -19.06
CA TYR A 280 14.42 23.04 -17.65
C TYR A 280 15.50 22.17 -16.98
N VAL A 281 16.46 21.62 -17.74
CA VAL A 281 17.46 20.66 -17.26
C VAL A 281 18.88 21.03 -17.71
N ASP A 282 19.12 22.29 -18.10
CA ASP A 282 20.46 22.74 -18.47
C ASP A 282 21.32 23.01 -17.22
N PRO A 283 22.38 22.22 -16.95
CA PRO A 283 23.24 22.41 -15.80
C PRO A 283 24.14 23.65 -15.92
N THR A 284 24.31 24.23 -17.12
CA THR A 284 25.11 25.44 -17.31
C THR A 284 24.47 26.69 -16.67
N LEU A 285 23.16 26.66 -16.42
CA LEU A 285 22.45 27.71 -15.69
C LEU A 285 22.62 27.62 -14.15
N GLN A 286 23.14 26.49 -13.64
CA GLN A 286 23.30 26.28 -12.20
C GLN A 286 24.69 26.69 -11.69
N GLU A 287 25.67 26.84 -12.57
CA GLU A 287 26.98 27.42 -12.24
C GLU A 287 27.01 28.92 -12.50
N GLY A 288 26.12 29.63 -11.78
CA GLY A 288 26.37 31.03 -11.46
C GLY A 288 27.52 31.10 -10.46
N ASP A 289 28.71 31.36 -10.96
CA ASP A 289 29.96 31.49 -10.23
C ASP A 289 29.88 32.57 -9.12
N TYR A 290 29.60 32.13 -7.89
CA TYR A 290 29.58 32.98 -6.68
C TYR A 290 30.91 32.95 -5.92
N ARG A 291 32.01 32.51 -6.54
CA ARG A 291 33.31 32.50 -5.88
C ARG A 291 34.37 32.99 -6.85
N HIS A 292 34.49 34.31 -6.97
CA HIS A 292 35.73 35.11 -7.01
C HIS A 292 35.44 36.47 -7.69
N PRO A 293 35.70 37.62 -7.05
CA PRO A 293 35.69 38.92 -7.74
C PRO A 293 37.00 39.05 -8.53
N GLY A 294 37.04 38.42 -9.71
CA GLY A 294 38.12 38.52 -10.67
C GLY A 294 37.90 39.71 -11.60
N PHE A 295 38.50 40.84 -11.26
CA PHE A 295 38.67 41.98 -12.14
C PHE A 295 39.47 41.54 -13.38
N SER A 296 38.92 41.63 -14.59
CA SER A 296 39.73 41.69 -15.81
C SER A 296 38.99 42.40 -16.92
N ALA A 297 39.60 43.54 -17.26
CA ALA A 297 39.26 44.48 -18.29
C ALA A 297 39.05 43.83 -19.65
N GLY A 298 38.09 44.39 -20.40
CA GLY A 298 37.91 44.09 -21.80
C GLY A 298 39.12 44.52 -22.61
N THR A 299 39.54 43.64 -23.52
CA THR A 299 40.35 43.99 -24.67
C THR A 299 39.68 43.44 -25.91
N SER A 300 39.12 44.39 -26.65
CA SER A 300 38.76 44.39 -28.06
C SER A 300 39.61 43.48 -28.94
N GLU A 301 38.96 42.55 -29.64
CA GLU A 301 39.38 42.13 -30.98
C GLU A 301 38.18 42.22 -31.94
N GLY A 302 38.13 43.33 -32.68
CA GLY A 302 37.27 43.48 -33.85
C GLY A 302 37.99 42.95 -35.08
N SER A 303 37.33 42.06 -35.83
CA SER A 303 37.72 41.76 -37.21
C SER A 303 36.52 41.44 -38.08
N LYS A 304 36.35 42.31 -39.09
CA LYS A 304 35.78 42.11 -40.43
C LYS A 304 34.26 42.00 -40.60
N GLY A 305 33.73 42.92 -41.42
CA GLY A 305 32.54 42.66 -42.24
C GLY A 305 31.69 43.90 -42.57
N LEU A 306 32.12 44.69 -43.56
CA LEU A 306 31.40 45.84 -44.11
C LEU A 306 30.23 45.43 -45.03
N ARG A 307 29.25 46.35 -45.15
CA ARG A 307 28.10 46.49 -46.11
C ARG A 307 26.84 45.72 -45.70
N GLY A 308 25.63 46.28 -45.65
CA GLY A 308 25.05 47.56 -46.07
C GLY A 308 23.54 47.50 -45.76
N PRO A 309 22.78 48.60 -45.91
CA PRO A 309 21.62 48.91 -45.07
C PRO A 309 20.28 48.44 -45.68
N SER A 310 19.26 48.22 -44.85
CA SER A 310 17.94 48.87 -45.00
C SER A 310 16.94 48.41 -43.93
N HIS A 311 16.30 49.42 -43.37
CA HIS A 311 15.05 49.48 -42.60
C HIS A 311 14.06 48.31 -42.80
N THR A 312 13.37 47.92 -41.73
CA THR A 312 11.93 48.20 -41.53
C THR A 312 11.52 47.77 -40.11
N ILE A 313 11.11 48.74 -39.29
CA ILE A 313 10.26 48.54 -38.11
C ILE A 313 8.83 48.69 -38.62
N ILE A 314 8.00 47.65 -38.47
CA ILE A 314 6.55 47.75 -38.46
C ILE A 314 6.04 46.88 -37.31
N CYS A 315 5.42 47.55 -36.33
CA CYS A 315 4.48 46.99 -35.36
C CYS A 315 3.16 46.64 -36.05
N ASP A 316 2.33 45.85 -35.35
CA ASP A 316 0.93 45.45 -35.61
C ASP A 316 0.83 43.94 -35.87
N GLU A 317 -0.16 43.19 -35.38
CA GLU A 317 -1.31 43.42 -34.49
C GLU A 317 -1.92 42.02 -34.28
N GLU A 318 -2.84 41.91 -33.32
CA GLU A 318 -3.84 40.85 -33.09
C GLU A 318 -3.92 39.62 -34.04
N LEU A 319 -4.15 38.43 -33.48
CA LEU A 319 -5.50 37.81 -33.40
C LEU A 319 -5.42 36.33 -32.95
N ARG A 320 -6.26 36.02 -31.94
CA ARG A 320 -6.82 34.73 -31.51
C ARG A 320 -5.98 33.75 -30.69
#